data_AF-A0A496P5G5-F1
#
_entry.id   AF-A0A496P5G5-F1
#
_cell.length_a   1.000
_cell.length_b   1.000
_cell.length_c   1.000
_cell.angle_alpha   90.00
_cell.angle_beta   90.00
_cell.angle_gamma   90.00
#
_symmetry.space_group_name_H-M   'P 1'
#
loop_
_entity.id
_entity.type
_entity.pdbx_description
1 polymer ?
#
loop_
_entity_poly.entity_id
_entity_poly.type
_entity_poly.pdbx_seq_one_letter_code
_entity_poly.pdbx_strand_id
1 'polypeptide(L)'
;ITPVEQERVFAEIPMNGQKLYLYKENVAIRYFLNCSDLHKKATDQPTYLYDEITQEEAETHSQERAYYIGYFKGEQLIRYEKIYQGKVLMDKTISD
;
A
#
# COMPACT_ATOMS: atom_id res chain seq x y z
N ILE A 1 3.39 5.02 15.31
CA ILE A 1 3.06 5.25 13.88
C ILE A 1 4.00 6.33 13.38
N THR A 2 5.00 5.98 12.58
CA THR A 2 5.81 6.99 11.88
C THR A 2 5.05 7.36 10.62
N PRO A 3 4.54 8.61 10.48
CA PRO A 3 3.87 9.01 9.26
C PRO A 3 4.88 8.93 8.11
N VAL A 4 4.47 8.30 7.00
CA VAL A 4 5.22 8.37 5.75
C VAL A 4 5.32 9.85 5.37
N GLU A 5 6.55 10.38 5.26
CA GLU A 5 6.76 11.76 4.85
C GLU A 5 6.24 11.95 3.43
N GLN A 6 5.04 12.53 3.32
CA GLN A 6 4.47 12.91 2.04
C GLN A 6 5.10 14.22 1.59
N GLU A 7 5.58 14.28 0.35
CA GLU A 7 6.05 15.52 -0.25
C GLU A 7 4.84 16.46 -0.44
N ARG A 8 4.78 17.51 0.39
CA ARG A 8 3.71 18.51 0.36
C ARG A 8 4.15 19.69 -0.49
N VAL A 9 3.47 19.92 -1.60
CA VAL A 9 3.60 21.18 -2.35
C VAL A 9 2.37 22.04 -2.07
N PHE A 10 2.54 23.35 -1.89
CA PHE A 10 1.42 24.26 -1.66
C PHE A 10 1.37 25.35 -2.72
N ALA A 11 0.16 25.76 -3.07
CA ALA A 11 -0.11 26.99 -3.82
C ALA A 11 -0.71 28.02 -2.87
N GLU A 12 -0.19 29.25 -2.87
CA GLU A 12 -0.73 30.35 -2.08
C GLU A 12 -1.76 31.13 -2.89
N ILE A 13 -2.96 31.29 -2.33
CA ILE A 13 -4.03 32.07 -2.95
C ILE A 13 -3.74 33.55 -2.68
N PRO A 14 -3.42 34.36 -3.72
CA PRO A 14 -2.91 35.72 -3.53
C PRO A 14 -3.90 36.67 -2.85
N MET A 15 -5.20 36.39 -2.93
CA MET A 15 -6.25 37.29 -2.47
C MET A 15 -6.49 37.24 -0.95
N ASN A 16 -6.13 36.16 -0.28
CA ASN A 16 -6.42 35.97 1.15
C ASN A 16 -5.33 35.20 1.91
N GLY A 17 -4.22 34.84 1.26
CA GLY A 17 -3.11 34.12 1.88
C GLY A 17 -3.44 32.67 2.27
N GLN A 18 -4.58 32.11 1.82
CA GLN A 18 -4.87 30.70 2.03
C GLN A 18 -3.86 29.83 1.27
N LYS A 19 -3.34 28.81 1.94
CA LYS A 19 -2.47 27.80 1.32
C LYS A 19 -3.30 26.59 0.93
N LEU A 20 -3.32 26.27 -0.37
CA LEU A 20 -3.84 25.03 -0.90
C LEU A 20 -2.72 23.99 -0.88
N TYR A 21 -2.88 22.91 -0.14
CA TYR A 21 -1.91 21.82 -0.10
C TYR A 21 -2.26 20.76 -1.14
N LEU A 22 -1.31 20.43 -2.01
CA LEU A 22 -1.39 19.34 -2.96
C LEU A 22 -0.42 18.25 -2.50
N TYR A 23 -0.94 17.04 -2.33
CA TYR A 23 -0.14 15.87 -2.00
C TYR A 23 0.33 15.25 -3.32
N LYS A 24 1.65 15.11 -3.47
CA LYS A 24 2.27 14.52 -4.66
C LYS A 24 1.98 13.00 -4.60
N GLU A 25 0.89 12.61 -5.25
CA GLU A 25 0.37 11.24 -5.37
C GLU A 25 -0.28 10.66 -4.10
N ASN A 26 -1.61 10.52 -4.15
CA ASN A 26 -2.40 9.83 -3.11
C ASN A 26 -2.17 8.32 -3.20
N VAL A 27 -1.02 7.84 -2.70
CA VAL A 27 -0.81 6.41 -2.52
C VAL A 27 -1.47 5.97 -1.20
N ALA A 28 -2.55 5.19 -1.31
CA ALA A 28 -3.20 4.57 -0.18
C ALA A 28 -2.49 3.27 0.19
N ILE A 29 -2.24 3.07 1.49
CA ILE A 29 -1.62 1.86 2.02
C ILE A 29 -2.73 1.01 2.65
N ARG A 30 -2.79 -0.27 2.30
CA ARG A 30 -3.78 -1.22 2.82
C ARG A 30 -3.09 -2.53 3.21
N TYR A 31 -3.63 -3.20 4.22
CA TYR A 31 -3.06 -4.43 4.78
C TYR A 31 -3.94 -5.62 4.44
N PHE A 32 -3.34 -6.76 4.12
CA PHE A 32 -4.08 -7.96 3.70
C PHE A 32 -3.50 -9.22 4.31
N LEU A 33 -4.36 -10.20 4.61
CA LEU A 33 -3.91 -11.50 5.11
C LEU A 33 -3.46 -12.44 4.01
N ASN A 34 -4.12 -12.36 2.86
CA ASN A 34 -3.93 -13.31 1.79
C ASN A 34 -3.65 -12.60 0.46
N CYS A 35 -2.86 -13.26 -0.38
CA CYS A 35 -2.81 -12.99 -1.80
C CYS A 35 -3.41 -14.19 -2.52
N SER A 36 -4.25 -13.96 -3.52
CA SER A 36 -4.70 -15.06 -4.38
C SER A 36 -3.63 -15.34 -5.42
N ASP A 37 -3.16 -16.58 -5.38
CA ASP A 37 -2.28 -17.17 -6.37
C ASP A 37 -3.05 -17.88 -7.50
N LEU A 38 -4.36 -17.67 -7.64
CA LEU A 38 -5.17 -18.34 -8.69
C LEU A 38 -4.65 -18.09 -10.13
N HIS A 39 -3.78 -17.09 -10.34
CA HIS A 39 -3.04 -16.85 -11.59
C HIS A 39 -1.62 -17.41 -11.64
N LYS A 40 -1.03 -17.85 -10.51
CA LYS A 40 0.41 -18.23 -10.44
C LYS A 40 0.80 -19.54 -11.13
N LYS A 41 -0.10 -20.26 -11.80
CA LYS A 41 0.27 -21.51 -12.49
C LYS A 41 -0.19 -21.66 -13.94
N ALA A 42 -0.91 -20.70 -14.52
CA ALA A 42 -1.37 -20.85 -15.91
C ALA A 42 -1.42 -19.58 -16.77
N THR A 43 -1.32 -18.38 -16.21
CA THR A 43 -1.51 -17.15 -16.99
C THR A 43 -0.65 -15.99 -16.47
N ASP A 44 -0.19 -15.12 -17.38
CA ASP A 44 0.51 -13.85 -17.10
C ASP A 44 -0.40 -12.79 -16.45
N GLN A 45 -1.41 -13.21 -15.68
CA GLN A 45 -2.41 -12.32 -15.12
C GLN A 45 -2.00 -11.77 -13.74
N PRO A 46 -2.47 -10.56 -13.40
CA PRO A 46 -2.05 -9.87 -12.18
C PRO A 46 -2.39 -10.64 -10.91
N THR A 47 -1.55 -10.42 -9.89
CA THR A 47 -1.74 -10.93 -8.53
C THR A 47 -2.75 -10.05 -7.81
N TYR A 48 -3.78 -10.65 -7.21
CA TYR A 48 -4.81 -9.94 -6.46
C TYR A 48 -4.65 -10.16 -4.96
N LEU A 49 -4.80 -9.10 -4.15
CA LEU A 49 -4.81 -9.14 -2.69
C LEU A 49 -6.27 -9.25 -2.19
N TYR A 50 -6.52 -10.16 -1.25
CA TYR A 50 -7.85 -10.39 -0.66
C TYR A 50 -7.75 -10.41 0.87
N ASP A 51 -8.88 -10.19 1.55
CA ASP A 51 -8.99 -10.06 3.01
C ASP A 51 -8.23 -8.83 3.55
N GLU A 52 -8.77 -7.65 3.22
CA GLU A 52 -8.29 -6.40 3.81
C GLU A 52 -8.50 -6.44 5.32
N ILE A 53 -7.43 -6.15 6.05
CA ILE A 53 -7.39 -6.08 7.50
C ILE A 53 -6.87 -4.71 7.91
N THR A 54 -7.08 -4.39 9.19
CA THR A 54 -6.45 -3.23 9.79
C THR A 54 -4.95 -3.45 9.95
N GLN A 55 -4.20 -2.34 10.04
CA GLN A 55 -2.78 -2.38 10.40
C GLN A 55 -2.55 -3.09 11.74
N GLU A 56 -3.42 -2.84 12.73
CA GLU A 56 -3.30 -3.41 14.07
C GLU A 56 -3.42 -4.94 14.05
N GLU A 57 -4.35 -5.49 13.26
CA GLU A 57 -4.47 -6.94 13.08
C GLU A 57 -3.24 -7.53 12.39
N ALA A 58 -2.66 -6.82 11.42
CA ALA A 58 -1.44 -7.25 10.74
C ALA A 58 -0.25 -7.31 11.71
N GLU A 59 -0.10 -6.28 12.54
CA GLU A 59 0.97 -6.18 13.54
C GLU A 59 0.79 -7.20 14.67
N THR A 60 -0.43 -7.37 15.18
CA THR A 60 -0.75 -8.32 16.27
C THR A 60 -0.39 -9.75 15.90
N HIS A 61 -0.70 -10.15 14.66
CA HIS A 61 -0.43 -11.50 14.17
C HIS A 61 0.88 -11.62 13.38
N SER A 62 1.71 -10.57 13.37
CA SER A 62 2.94 -10.50 12.55
C SER A 62 3.97 -11.58 12.87
N GLN A 63 3.94 -12.11 14.10
CA GLN A 63 4.83 -13.20 14.54
C GLN A 63 4.30 -14.59 14.16
N GLU A 64 2.99 -14.72 14.02
CA GLU A 64 2.27 -15.99 13.81
C GLU A 64 2.12 -16.30 12.32
N ARG A 65 1.89 -15.27 11.49
CA ARG A 65 1.63 -15.42 10.06
C ARG A 65 2.18 -14.26 9.25
N ALA A 66 2.36 -14.52 7.96
CA ALA A 66 2.70 -13.46 7.01
C ALA A 66 1.45 -12.62 6.68
N TYR A 67 1.68 -11.36 6.34
CA TYR A 67 0.68 -10.45 5.81
C TYR A 67 1.26 -9.67 4.64
N TYR A 68 0.41 -8.92 3.93
CA TYR A 68 0.79 -8.11 2.78
C TYR A 68 0.48 -6.64 3.02
N ILE A 69 1.34 -5.77 2.49
CA ILE A 69 1.10 -4.34 2.41
C ILE A 69 0.92 -3.99 0.94
N GLY A 70 -0.26 -3.48 0.56
CA GLY A 70 -0.55 -3.02 -0.79
C GLY A 70 -0.49 -1.49 -0.88
N TYR A 71 0.13 -0.99 -1.95
CA TYR A 71 0.23 0.42 -2.28
C TYR A 71 -0.67 0.72 -3.48
N PHE A 72 -1.65 1.60 -3.31
CA PHE A 72 -2.69 1.87 -4.29
C PHE A 72 -2.66 3.31 -4.77
N LYS A 73 -2.72 3.53 -6.09
CA LYS A 73 -3.00 4.83 -6.69
C LYS A 73 -4.46 4.85 -7.12
N GLY A 74 -5.32 5.50 -6.33
CA GLY A 74 -6.77 5.34 -6.48
C GLY A 74 -7.20 3.92 -6.12
N GLU A 75 -7.81 3.20 -7.06
CA GLU A 75 -8.22 1.79 -6.88
C GLU A 75 -7.19 0.79 -7.45
N GLN A 76 -6.13 1.28 -8.12
CA GLN A 76 -5.13 0.44 -8.77
C GLN A 76 -3.99 0.09 -7.81
N LEU A 77 -3.72 -1.20 -7.62
CA LEU A 77 -2.54 -1.71 -6.90
C LEU A 77 -1.29 -1.50 -7.77
N ILE A 78 -0.32 -0.73 -7.28
CA ILE A 78 0.92 -0.40 -8.00
C ILE A 78 2.15 -1.12 -7.43
N ARG A 79 2.09 -1.56 -6.18
CA ARG A 79 3.16 -2.33 -5.51
C ARG A 79 2.57 -3.10 -4.35
N TYR A 80 3.17 -4.24 -4.00
CA TYR A 80 2.91 -4.88 -2.72
C TYR A 80 4.15 -5.50 -2.11
N GLU A 81 4.15 -5.58 -0.79
CA GLU A 81 5.15 -6.27 0.01
C GLU A 81 4.50 -7.44 0.76
N LYS A 82 5.27 -8.51 0.99
CA LYS A 82 4.92 -9.60 1.90
C LYS A 82 5.82 -9.51 3.12
N ILE A 83 5.24 -9.44 4.30
CA ILE A 83 5.96 -9.34 5.57
C ILE A 83 5.70 -10.57 6.42
N TYR A 84 6.75 -11.11 7.04
CA TYR A 84 6.65 -12.15 8.06
C TYR A 84 7.68 -11.88 9.16
N GLN A 85 7.24 -11.86 10.42
CA GLN A 85 8.11 -11.59 11.57
C GLN A 85 8.91 -10.29 11.42
N GLY A 86 8.28 -9.25 10.85
CA GLY A 86 8.92 -7.96 10.57
C GLY A 86 9.93 -7.95 9.41
N LYS A 87 10.12 -9.07 8.72
CA LYS A 87 11.00 -9.18 7.54
C LYS A 87 10.18 -9.14 6.26
N VAL A 88 10.63 -8.33 5.29
CA VAL A 88 10.07 -8.34 3.94
C VAL A 88 10.55 -9.61 3.22
N LEU A 89 9.61 -10.51 2.95
CA LEU A 89 9.85 -11.75 2.21
C LEU A 89 9.76 -11.54 0.70
N MET A 90 8.99 -10.54 0.26
CA MET A 90 8.75 -10.25 -1.15
C MET A 90 8.39 -8.78 -1.31
N ASP A 91 8.88 -8.17 -2.38
CA ASP A 91 8.53 -6.83 -2.81
C ASP A 91 8.31 -6.89 -4.31
N LYS A 92 7.11 -6.49 -4.75
CA LYS A 92 6.73 -6.54 -6.16
C LYS A 92 6.06 -5.24 -6.56
N THR A 93 6.70 -4.53 -7.48
CA THR A 93 6.08 -3.44 -8.24
C THR A 93 5.28 -4.05 -9.38
N ILE A 94 4.04 -3.56 -9.56
CA ILE A 94 3.19 -3.92 -10.69
C ILE A 94 3.39 -2.82 -11.74
N SER A 95 4.19 -3.11 -12.74
CA SER A 95 4.28 -2.32 -13.96
C SER A 95 3.15 -2.73 -14.91
N ASP A 96 2.57 -1.74 -15.58
CA ASP A 96 1.63 -1.95 -16.71
C ASP A 96 2.29 -2.77 -17.84
#